data_AF-A0A7D5XLH7-F1
#
_entry.id   AF-A0A7D5XLH7-F1
#
_cell.length_a   1.000
_cell.length_b   1.000
_cell.length_c   1.000
_cell.angle_alpha   90.00
_cell.angle_beta   90.00
_cell.angle_gamma   90.00
#
_symmetry.space_group_name_H-M   'P 1'
#
loop_
_entity.id
_entity.type
_entity.pdbx_description
1 polymer ?
#
loop_
_entity_poly.entity_id
_entity_poly.type
_entity_poly.pdbx_seq_one_letter_code
_entity_poly.pdbx_strand_id
1 'polypeptide(L)'
;MIEYALRCIVVLAAVYLFDHLLKTRVGRRRTFLYALAMALLTQLVVDNLTAWRGFWNFNRDAVLGVRVPVIPLENLLFGIALFYSTIISWEFSSRNLANVFK
;
A
#
# COMPACT_ATOMS: atom_id res chain seq x y z
N MET A 1 -8.08 3.25 -19.87
CA MET A 1 -6.61 3.02 -19.84
C MET A 1 -5.88 3.59 -18.60
N ILE A 2 -6.31 4.70 -17.94
CA ILE A 2 -5.60 5.29 -16.76
C ILE A 2 -6.30 5.03 -15.40
N GLU A 3 -7.43 4.32 -15.42
CA GLU A 3 -8.36 4.29 -14.29
C GLU A 3 -7.77 3.70 -13.00
N TYR A 4 -6.99 2.61 -13.08
CA TYR A 4 -6.40 2.00 -11.89
C TYR A 4 -5.27 2.81 -11.28
N ALA A 5 -4.38 3.40 -12.08
CA ALA A 5 -3.31 4.22 -11.53
C ALA A 5 -3.85 5.51 -10.91
N LEU A 6 -4.84 6.14 -11.55
CA LEU A 6 -5.51 7.31 -10.98
C LEU A 6 -6.13 6.96 -9.62
N ARG A 7 -6.86 5.84 -9.54
CA ARG A 7 -7.43 5.35 -8.27
C ARG A 7 -6.35 5.09 -7.24
N CYS A 8 -5.24 4.44 -7.60
CA CYS A 8 -4.14 4.18 -6.67
C CYS A 8 -3.50 5.48 -6.14
N ILE A 9 -3.28 6.47 -7.00
CA ILE A 9 -2.73 7.77 -6.60
C ILE A 9 -3.70 8.50 -5.67
N VAL A 10 -5.01 8.52 -6.00
CA VAL A 10 -6.04 9.14 -5.17
C VAL A 10 -6.09 8.47 -3.79
N VAL A 11 -6.07 7.14 -3.74
CA VAL A 11 -6.08 6.39 -2.48
C VAL A 11 -4.80 6.66 -1.69
N LEU A 12 -3.62 6.66 -2.32
CA LEU A 12 -2.35 6.96 -1.65
C LEU A 12 -2.35 8.37 -1.06
N ALA A 13 -2.85 9.35 -1.82
CA ALA A 13 -3.00 10.72 -1.36
C ALA A 13 -3.99 10.83 -0.18
N ALA A 14 -5.11 10.09 -0.24
CA ALA A 14 -6.07 10.03 0.86
C ALA A 14 -5.46 9.40 2.13
N VAL A 15 -4.68 8.33 2.00
CA VAL A 15 -3.99 7.70 3.14
C VAL A 15 -2.94 8.63 3.74
N TYR A 16 -2.19 9.35 2.90
CA TYR A 16 -1.24 10.35 3.38
C TYR A 16 -1.94 11.49 4.14
N LEU A 17 -3.06 11.98 3.59
CA LEU A 17 -3.90 12.98 4.29
C LEU A 17 -4.43 12.43 5.61
N PHE A 18 -4.84 11.16 5.64
CA PHE A 18 -5.32 10.49 6.85
C PHE A 18 -4.24 10.40 7.95
N ASP A 19 -2.99 10.06 7.61
CA ASP A 19 -1.85 10.11 8.56
C ASP A 19 -1.64 11.53 9.12
N HIS A 20 -1.83 12.55 8.27
CA HIS A 20 -1.68 13.94 8.68
C HIS A 20 -2.81 14.40 9.61
N LEU A 21 -4.07 14.07 9.27
CA LEU A 21 -5.25 14.40 10.06
C LEU A 21 -5.22 13.72 11.44
N LEU A 22 -4.82 12.45 11.50
CA LEU A 22 -4.70 11.69 12.75
C LEU A 22 -3.42 12.00 13.54
N LYS A 23 -2.51 12.81 12.97
CA LYS A 23 -1.23 13.19 13.57
C LYS A 23 -0.42 11.97 14.01
N THR A 24 -0.55 10.85 13.30
CA THR A 24 0.18 9.61 13.57
C THR A 24 1.65 9.74 13.17
N ARG A 25 1.92 10.50 12.10
CA ARG A 25 3.26 10.79 11.53
C ARG A 25 4.03 9.52 11.19
N VAL A 26 3.33 8.46 10.81
CA VAL A 26 3.90 7.13 10.56
C VAL A 26 4.84 7.18 9.35
N GLY A 27 4.46 7.88 8.28
CA GLY A 27 5.26 7.97 7.05
C GLY A 27 6.62 8.64 7.21
N ARG A 28 6.86 9.38 8.31
CA ARG A 28 8.16 10.00 8.61
C ARG A 28 9.11 9.09 9.39
N ARG A 29 8.64 7.95 9.90
CA ARG A 29 9.45 7.06 10.74
C ARG A 29 10.31 6.15 9.86
N ARG A 30 11.63 6.08 10.13
CA ARG A 30 12.54 5.17 9.41
C ARG A 30 12.11 3.71 9.56
N THR A 31 11.65 3.30 10.74
CA THR A 31 11.13 1.96 11.00
C THR A 31 9.97 1.60 10.08
N PHE A 32 9.08 2.55 9.81
CA PHE A 32 7.99 2.35 8.85
C PHE A 32 8.52 2.17 7.43
N LEU A 33 9.51 2.96 7.01
CA LEU A 33 10.11 2.81 5.68
C LEU A 33 10.80 1.44 5.50
N TYR A 34 11.49 0.94 6.52
CA TYR A 34 12.09 -0.41 6.48
C TYR A 34 11.03 -1.51 6.41
N ALA A 35 9.98 -1.40 7.23
CA ALA A 35 8.88 -2.35 7.22
C ALA A 35 8.12 -2.33 5.88
N LEU A 36 7.87 -1.13 5.33
CA LEU A 36 7.26 -0.95 4.02
C LEU A 36 8.14 -1.55 2.92
N ALA A 37 9.45 -1.29 2.93
CA ALA A 37 10.37 -1.88 1.95
C ALA A 37 10.34 -3.41 2.01
N MET A 38 10.36 -3.99 3.21
CA MET A 38 10.28 -5.44 3.38
C MET A 38 8.95 -6.00 2.88
N ALA A 39 7.82 -5.36 3.20
CA ALA A 39 6.50 -5.75 2.71
C ALA A 39 6.42 -5.68 1.18
N LEU A 40 6.95 -4.63 0.56
CA LEU A 40 6.97 -4.47 -0.89
C LEU A 40 7.87 -5.49 -1.58
N LEU A 41 9.01 -5.86 -0.98
CA LEU A 41 9.86 -6.92 -1.50
C LEU A 41 9.13 -8.27 -1.50
N THR A 42 8.46 -8.62 -0.39
CA THR A 42 7.66 -9.83 -0.31
C THR A 42 6.51 -9.81 -1.32
N GLN A 43 5.80 -8.70 -1.41
CA GLN A 43 4.73 -8.52 -2.39
C GLN A 43 5.26 -8.72 -3.82
N LEU A 44 6.38 -8.09 -4.17
CA LEU A 44 6.98 -8.22 -5.49
C LEU A 44 7.30 -9.68 -5.82
N VAL A 45 7.90 -10.43 -4.88
CA VAL A 45 8.26 -11.84 -5.09
C VAL A 45 7.01 -12.71 -5.25
N VAL A 46 6.06 -12.59 -4.32
CA VAL A 46 4.86 -13.44 -4.29
C VAL A 46 3.93 -13.15 -5.46
N ASP A 47 3.70 -11.87 -5.75
CA ASP A 47 2.80 -11.47 -6.83
C ASP A 47 3.36 -11.85 -8.20
N ASN A 48 4.67 -11.68 -8.43
CA ASN A 48 5.29 -12.13 -9.68
C ASN A 48 5.26 -13.66 -9.81
N LEU A 49 5.52 -14.41 -8.73
CA LEU A 49 5.50 -15.87 -8.76
C LEU A 49 4.09 -16.41 -9.04
N THR A 50 3.07 -15.82 -8.42
CA THR A 50 1.67 -16.22 -8.60
C THR A 50 1.14 -15.83 -9.97
N ALA A 51 1.49 -14.64 -10.47
CA ALA A 51 1.14 -14.20 -11.80
C ALA A 51 1.83 -15.06 -12.89
N TRP A 52 3.10 -15.44 -12.69
CA TRP A 52 3.81 -16.35 -13.60
C TRP A 52 3.17 -17.73 -13.67
N ARG A 53 2.65 -18.25 -12.54
CA ARG A 53 1.91 -19.50 -12.48
C ARG A 53 0.48 -19.41 -13.01
N GLY A 54 0.01 -18.21 -13.38
CA GLY A 54 -1.32 -17.99 -13.93
C GLY A 54 -2.46 -18.13 -12.93
N PHE A 55 -2.19 -18.05 -11.62
CA PHE A 55 -3.23 -18.14 -10.59
C PHE A 55 -4.24 -17.00 -10.65
N TRP A 56 -3.83 -15.84 -11.17
CA TRP A 56 -4.71 -14.70 -11.37
C TRP A 56 -4.24 -13.87 -12.57
N ASN A 57 -5.20 -13.23 -13.24
CA ASN A 57 -4.95 -12.43 -14.43
C ASN A 57 -5.44 -11.00 -14.23
N PHE A 58 -4.72 -10.06 -14.83
CA PHE A 58 -5.10 -8.66 -14.86
C PHE A 58 -5.86 -8.34 -16.14
N ASN A 59 -6.92 -7.52 -16.05
CA ASN A 59 -7.56 -6.96 -17.23
C ASN A 59 -6.59 -6.01 -17.93
N ARG A 60 -6.09 -6.39 -19.12
CA ARG A 60 -5.03 -5.67 -19.84
C ARG A 60 -5.41 -4.25 -20.24
N ASP A 61 -6.71 -3.95 -20.39
CA ASP A 61 -7.20 -2.66 -20.92
C ASP A 61 -7.32 -1.55 -19.84
N ALA A 62 -7.25 -1.94 -18.56
CA ALA A 62 -7.46 -1.06 -17.44
C ALA A 62 -6.15 -0.63 -16.74
N VAL A 63 -5.02 -1.21 -17.15
CA VAL A 63 -3.67 -0.94 -16.62
C VAL A 63 -2.92 0.03 -17.53
N LEU A 64 -2.02 0.86 -16.99
CA LEU A 64 -1.17 1.77 -17.76
C LEU A 64 -0.17 1.09 -18.70
N GLY A 65 0.00 -0.24 -18.59
CA GLY A 65 0.95 -1.01 -19.38
C GLY A 65 2.38 -1.06 -18.81
N VAL A 66 2.69 -0.29 -17.77
CA VAL A 66 3.98 -0.35 -17.05
C VAL A 66 3.98 -1.54 -16.10
N ARG A 67 4.91 -2.47 -16.31
CA ARG A 67 5.04 -3.70 -15.52
C ARG A 67 6.38 -3.79 -14.82
N VAL A 68 6.36 -4.38 -13.64
CA VAL A 68 7.54 -4.81 -12.89
C VAL A 68 7.51 -6.34 -12.87
N PRO A 69 8.53 -6.98 -13.47
CA PRO A 69 8.47 -8.00 -14.54
C PRO A 69 7.11 -8.50 -15.06
N VAL A 70 6.23 -9.00 -14.19
CA VAL A 70 4.94 -9.60 -14.57
C VAL A 70 3.76 -8.74 -14.09
N ILE A 71 3.90 -8.04 -12.96
CA ILE A 71 2.80 -7.31 -12.34
C ILE A 71 2.74 -5.83 -12.73
N PRO A 72 1.55 -5.23 -12.74
CA PRO A 72 1.37 -3.78 -12.90
C PRO A 72 2.04 -2.96 -11.79
N LEU A 73 2.57 -1.79 -12.14
CA LEU A 73 3.06 -0.80 -11.17
C LEU A 73 1.98 -0.36 -10.17
N GLU A 74 0.72 -0.31 -10.63
CA GLU A 74 -0.45 0.04 -9.83
C GLU A 74 -0.64 -0.91 -8.65
N ASN A 75 -0.28 -2.19 -8.82
CA ASN A 75 -0.40 -3.18 -7.75
C ASN A 75 0.57 -2.87 -6.60
N LEU A 76 1.76 -2.35 -6.91
CA LEU A 76 2.72 -1.89 -5.92
C LEU A 76 2.20 -0.64 -5.20
N LEU A 77 1.66 0.33 -5.93
CA LEU A 77 1.07 1.54 -5.33
C LEU A 77 -0.10 1.20 -4.39
N PHE A 78 -0.96 0.27 -4.81
CA PHE A 78 -2.04 -0.23 -3.97
C PHE A 78 -1.51 -0.91 -2.70
N GLY A 79 -0.48 -1.76 -2.82
CA GLY A 79 0.19 -2.38 -1.69
C GLY A 79 0.74 -1.38 -0.67
N ILE A 80 1.37 -0.30 -1.15
CA ILE A 80 1.83 0.81 -0.30
C ILE A 80 0.66 1.43 0.45
N ALA A 81 -0.41 1.78 -0.26
CA ALA A 81 -1.57 2.43 0.34
C ALA A 81 -2.23 1.53 1.40
N LEU A 82 -2.39 0.24 1.11
CA LEU A 82 -2.99 -0.74 2.01
C LEU A 82 -2.14 -0.90 3.28
N PHE A 83 -0.84 -1.16 3.13
CA PHE A 83 0.07 -1.32 4.26
C PHE A 83 0.11 -0.05 5.12
N TYR A 84 0.23 1.11 4.49
CA TYR A 84 0.30 2.39 5.19
C TYR A 84 -1.00 2.67 5.97
N SER A 85 -2.17 2.48 5.34
CA SER A 85 -3.47 2.67 5.99
C SER A 85 -3.67 1.74 7.20
N THR A 86 -3.17 0.52 7.11
CA THR A 86 -3.24 -0.47 8.19
C THR A 86 -2.44 -0.01 9.40
N ILE A 87 -1.20 0.43 9.20
CA ILE A 87 -0.33 0.89 10.30
C ILE A 87 -0.88 2.18 10.93
N ILE A 88 -1.40 3.12 10.14
CA ILE A 88 -2.06 4.33 10.67
C ILE A 88 -3.25 3.95 11.56
N SER A 89 -4.10 3.04 11.07
CA SER A 89 -5.30 2.60 11.79
C SER A 89 -4.95 1.90 13.10
N TRP A 90 -3.90 1.07 13.07
CA TRP A 90 -3.36 0.43 14.27
C TRP A 90 -2.83 1.45 15.28
N GLU A 91 -1.92 2.34 14.86
CA GLU A 91 -1.31 3.35 15.73
C GLU A 91 -2.37 4.26 16.37
N PHE A 92 -3.39 4.67 15.61
CA PHE A 92 -4.51 5.43 16.15
C PHE A 92 -5.30 4.65 17.19
N SER A 93 -5.65 3.40 16.89
CA SER A 93 -6.40 2.55 17.81
C SER A 93 -5.63 2.25 19.10
N SER A 94 -4.32 1.98 19.00
CA SER A 94 -3.45 1.76 20.15
C SER A 94 -3.33 2.98 21.06
N ARG A 95 -3.28 4.20 20.49
CA ARG A 95 -3.28 5.45 21.27
C ARG A 95 -4.59 5.64 22.03
N ASN A 96 -5.73 5.35 21.39
CA ASN A 96 -7.04 5.49 22.03
C ASN A 96 -7.24 4.45 23.14
N LEU A 97 -6.83 3.20 22.92
CA LEU A 97 -6.86 2.16 23.96
C LEU A 97 -5.98 2.53 25.15
N ALA A 98 -4.79 3.08 24.94
CA ALA A 98 -3.92 3.53 26.02
C ALA A 98 -4.53 4.66 26.87
N ASN A 99 -5.44 5.47 26.30
CA ASN A 99 -6.17 6.50 27.04
C ASN A 99 -7.34 5.95 27.86
N VAL A 100 -7.86 4.76 27.54
CA VAL A 100 -8.97 4.12 28.29
C VAL A 100 -8.47 3.46 29.58
N PHE A 101 -7.23 2.99 29.60
CA PHE A 101 -6.62 2.33 30.77
C PHE A 101 -5.78 3.28 31.65
N LYS A 102 -5.81 4.58 31.37
CA LYS A 102 -5.23 5.64 32.21
C LYS A 102 -6.31 6.26 33.07
#